data_AF-A0A2C6DQI7-F1
#
_entry.id   AF-A0A2C6DQI7-F1
#
_cell.length_a   1.000
_cell.length_b   1.000
_cell.length_c   1.000
_cell.angle_alpha   90.00
_cell.angle_beta   90.00
_cell.angle_gamma   90.00
#
_symmetry.space_group_name_H-M   'P 1'
#
loop_
_entity.id
_entity.type
_entity.pdbx_description
1 polymer ?
#
loop_
_entity_poly.entity_id
_entity_poly.type
_entity_poly.pdbx_seq_one_letter_code
_entity_poly.pdbx_strand_id
1 'polypeptide(L)' 'MKNNTSIDGISITADNLQSLLCILHEREPKQLGGVEVHSTIGLAWDLACKISSWLEKEAEKDE' A
#
# COMPACT_ATOMS: atom_id res chain seq x y z
N MET A 1 2.77 9.39 21.81
CA MET A 1 2.73 10.25 20.60
C MET A 1 1.47 9.88 19.84
N LYS A 2 0.56 10.83 19.60
CA LYS A 2 -0.61 10.58 18.76
C LYS A 2 -0.11 10.39 17.32
N ASN A 3 -0.19 9.17 16.79
CA ASN A 3 0.00 8.91 15.37
C ASN A 3 -1.20 9.49 14.62
N ASN A 4 -1.19 10.81 14.42
CA ASN A 4 -1.91 11.38 13.29
C ASN A 4 -1.12 10.94 12.07
N THR A 5 -1.51 9.81 11.46
CA THR A 5 -1.12 9.53 10.08
C THR A 5 -1.66 10.71 9.28
N SER A 6 -0.79 11.67 8.95
CA SER A 6 -1.19 12.84 8.19
C SER A 6 -1.56 12.41 6.78
N ILE A 7 -2.37 13.22 6.11
CA ILE A 7 -2.75 12.97 4.71
C ILE A 7 -1.52 12.84 3.80
N ASP A 8 -0.41 13.50 4.14
CA ASP A 8 0.87 13.36 3.44
C ASP A 8 1.45 11.94 3.59
N GLY A 9 1.39 11.38 4.81
CA GLY A 9 1.85 10.01 5.06
C GLY A 9 1.02 8.96 4.32
N ILE A 10 -0.29 9.19 4.20
CA ILE A 10 -1.18 8.34 3.40
C ILE A 10 -0.91 8.48 1.91
N SER A 11 -0.66 9.70 1.43
CA SER A 11 -0.32 9.96 0.02
C SER A 11 0.95 9.22 -0.38
N ILE A 12 2.02 9.31 0.43
CA ILE A 12 3.26 8.55 0.21
C ILE A 12 2.99 7.03 0.21
N THR A 13 2.11 6.55 1.09
CA THR A 13 1.75 5.13 1.17
C THR A 13 1.03 4.67 -0.11
N ALA A 14 0.15 5.51 -0.67
CA ALA A 14 -0.55 5.24 -1.93
C ALA A 14 0.40 5.24 -3.13
N ASP A 15 1.33 6.19 -3.21
CA ASP A 15 2.35 6.23 -4.27
C ASP A 15 3.25 4.98 -4.26
N ASN A 16 3.64 4.53 -3.06
CA ASN A 16 4.41 3.30 -2.90
C ASN A 16 3.61 2.07 -3.32
N LEU A 17 2.32 2.00 -2.98
CA LEU A 17 1.43 0.92 -3.42
C LEU A 17 1.34 0.91 -4.96
N GLN A 18 1.11 2.06 -5.59
CA GLN A 18 1.07 2.18 -7.04
C GLN A 18 2.37 1.68 -7.68
N SER A 19 3.52 2.08 -7.14
CA SER A 19 4.84 1.67 -7.64
C SER A 19 5.02 0.14 -7.59
N LEU A 20 4.61 -0.51 -6.50
CA LEU A 20 4.70 -1.97 -6.37
C LEU A 20 3.77 -2.69 -7.35
N LEU A 21 2.56 -2.17 -7.55
CA LEU A 21 1.62 -2.71 -8.53
C LEU A 21 2.13 -2.57 -9.97
N CYS A 22 2.78 -1.44 -10.30
CA CYS A 22 3.47 -1.26 -11.58
C CYS A 22 4.58 -2.30 -11.76
N ILE A 23 5.42 -2.54 -10.75
CA ILE A 23 6.47 -3.56 -10.82
C ILE A 23 5.87 -4.95 -11.10
N LEU A 24 4.80 -5.33 -10.40
CA LEU A 24 4.12 -6.61 -10.61
C LEU A 24 3.51 -6.73 -12.01
N HIS A 25 2.95 -5.64 -12.52
CA HIS A 25 2.32 -5.59 -13.83
C HIS A 25 3.36 -5.64 -14.97
N GLU A 26 4.41 -4.82 -14.88
CA GLU A 26 5.39 -4.61 -15.94
C GLU A 26 6.40 -5.76 -16.05
N ARG A 27 6.84 -6.32 -14.93
CA ARG A 27 7.90 -7.34 -14.96
C ARG A 27 7.36 -8.73 -15.27
N GLU A 28 6.05 -8.95 -15.27
CA GLU A 28 5.41 -10.26 -15.28
C GLU A 28 5.96 -11.21 -14.18
N PRO A 29 5.16 -12.17 -13.66
CA PRO A 29 5.64 -13.10 -12.64
C PRO A 29 6.89 -13.91 -13.05
N LYS A 30 7.13 -14.02 -14.35
CA LYS A 30 8.25 -14.78 -14.93
C LYS A 30 9.61 -14.08 -14.82
N GLN A 31 9.68 -12.74 -14.72
CA GLN A 31 10.97 -12.03 -14.67
C GLN A 31 11.43 -11.63 -13.26
N LEU A 32 10.51 -11.53 -12.30
CA LEU A 32 10.80 -11.28 -10.87
C LEU A 32 11.24 -12.56 -10.12
N GLY A 33 10.83 -13.74 -10.59
CA GLY A 33 11.03 -14.98 -9.83
C GLY A 33 10.10 -15.06 -8.61
N GLY A 34 9.73 -16.28 -8.22
CA GLY A 34 8.61 -16.51 -7.29
C GLY A 34 8.73 -15.80 -5.94
N VAL A 35 9.93 -15.77 -5.35
CA VAL A 35 10.17 -15.14 -4.03
C VAL A 35 9.98 -13.61 -4.10
N GLU A 36 10.48 -12.96 -5.16
CA GLU A 36 10.33 -11.50 -5.31
C GLU A 36 8.87 -11.13 -5.61
N VAL A 37 8.17 -11.94 -6.41
CA VAL A 37 6.73 -11.75 -6.68
C VAL A 37 5.93 -11.83 -5.38
N HIS A 38 6.11 -12.88 -4.58
CA HIS A 38 5.40 -13.03 -3.31
C HIS A 38 5.73 -11.90 -2.32
N SER A 39 6.99 -11.49 -2.25
CA SER A 39 7.41 -10.38 -1.39
C SER A 39 6.78 -9.06 -1.82
N THR A 40 6.74 -8.78 -3.13
CA THR A 40 6.15 -7.57 -3.69
C THR A 40 4.64 -7.53 -3.48
N ILE A 41 3.94 -8.66 -3.67
CA ILE A 41 2.51 -8.79 -3.37
C ILE A 41 2.23 -8.55 -1.89
N GLY A 42 3.04 -9.15 -1.00
CA GLY A 42 2.89 -8.97 0.45
C GLY A 42 3.04 -7.50 0.87
N LEU A 43 4.05 -6.81 0.33
CA LEU A 43 4.24 -5.38 0.59
C LEU A 43 3.07 -4.54 0.06
N ALA A 44 2.57 -4.82 -1.15
CA ALA A 44 1.41 -4.12 -1.69
C ALA A 44 0.16 -4.33 -0.82
N TRP A 45 -0.06 -5.54 -0.32
CA TRP A 45 -1.15 -5.85 0.60
C TRP A 45 -1.07 -5.04 1.89
N ASP A 46 0.10 -5.00 2.53
CA ASP A 46 0.30 -4.26 3.78
C ASP A 46 0.02 -2.75 3.63
N LEU A 47 0.43 -2.16 2.50
CA LEU A 47 0.16 -0.74 2.23
C LEU A 47 -1.33 -0.49 1.96
N ALA A 48 -2.00 -1.38 1.23
CA ALA A 48 -3.44 -1.29 1.01
C ALA A 48 -4.24 -1.35 2.33
N CYS A 49 -3.88 -2.26 3.24
CA CYS A 49 -4.49 -2.33 4.57
C CYS A 49 -4.32 -1.04 5.36
N LYS A 50 -3.11 -0.44 5.34
CA LYS A 50 -2.86 0.83 6.05
C LYS A 50 -3.72 1.98 5.52
N ILE A 51 -3.92 2.06 4.21
CA ILE A 51 -4.79 3.06 3.59
C ILE A 51 -6.25 2.80 3.98
N SER A 52 -6.72 1.56 3.88
CA SER A 52 -8.10 1.18 4.25
C SER A 52 -8.41 1.54 5.70
N SER A 53 -7.55 1.13 6.64
CA SER A 53 -7.75 1.44 8.06
C SER A 53 -7.66 2.93 8.39
N TRP A 54 -7.02 3.73 7.55
CA TRP A 54 -7.06 5.19 7.69
C TRP A 54 -8.39 5.75 7.19
N LEU A 55 -8.86 5.31 6.01
CA LEU A 55 -10.15 5.73 5.47
C LEU A 55 -11.32 5.40 6.40
N GLU A 56 -11.32 4.22 7.00
CA GLU A 56 -12.30 3.81 8.02
C GLU A 56 -12.33 4.80 9.20
N LYS A 57 -11.15 5.17 9.71
CA LYS A 57 -11.03 6.13 10.83
C LYS A 57 -11.42 7.55 10.45
N GLU A 58 -11.20 7.96 9.21
CA GLU A 58 -11.68 9.27 8.75
C GLU A 58 -13.21 9.26 8.60
N ALA A 59 -13.80 8.19 8.09
CA ALA A 59 -15.26 8.07 7.98
C ALA A 59 -15.96 8.11 9.35
N GLU A 60 -15.39 7.47 10.37
CA GLU A 60 -15.89 7.50 11.75
C GLU A 60 -15.84 8.89 12.40
N LYS A 61 -15.05 9.84 11.89
CA LYS A 61 -15.01 11.22 12.42
C LYS A 61 -16.14 12.10 11.90
N ASP A 62 -16.76 11.69 10.80
CA ASP A 62 -17.85 12.41 10.15
C ASP A 62 -19.24 11.95 10.64
N GLU A 63 -19.30 10.95 11.54
CA GLU A 63 -20.50 10.50 12.29
C GLU A 63 -20.61 11.14 13.69
#